data_AF-A0A3D5SPA1-F1
#
_entry.id   AF-A0A3D5SPA1-F1
#
_cell.length_a   1.000
_cell.length_b   1.000
_cell.length_c   1.000
_cell.angle_alpha   90.00
_cell.angle_beta   90.00
_cell.angle_gamma   90.00
#
_symmetry.space_group_name_H-M   'P 1'
#
loop_
_entity.id
_entity.type
_entity.pdbx_description
1 polymer ?
#
loop_
_entity_poly.entity_id
_entity_poly.type
_entity_poly.pdbx_seq_one_letter_code
_entity_poly.pdbx_strand_id
1 'polypeptide(L)'
;IGIMNIMLVSVTERTREIGIRMAIGARSSAVRSQFLIESIVLSLTGGFLGIVLGIIVSVAIPKLLGWPTLISSLAIIGSVIFSAAVGIFFGYYPARKAAALDPIEALRYE
;
A
#
# COMPACT_ATOMS: atom_id res chain seq x y z
N ILE A 1 5.01 -6.21 -4.57
CA ILE A 1 5.54 -5.84 -5.91
C ILE A 1 4.56 -4.96 -6.69
N GLY A 2 3.34 -5.39 -7.01
CA GLY A 2 2.37 -4.54 -7.73
C GLY A 2 2.08 -3.19 -7.06
N ILE A 3 1.90 -3.20 -5.72
CA ILE A 3 1.71 -1.97 -4.92
C ILE A 3 2.88 -1.01 -5.10
N MET A 4 4.13 -1.50 -5.06
CA MET A 4 5.32 -0.67 -5.24
C MET A 4 5.35 -0.01 -6.62
N ASN A 5 5.03 -0.76 -7.68
CA ASN A 5 5.02 -0.22 -9.05
C ASN A 5 3.96 0.86 -9.21
N ILE A 6 2.74 0.62 -8.72
CA ILE A 6 1.65 1.62 -8.76
C ILE A 6 2.06 2.86 -7.96
N MET A 7 2.65 2.69 -6.77
CA MET A 7 3.12 3.82 -5.97
C MET A 7 4.25 4.58 -6.67
N LEU A 8 5.17 3.90 -7.34
CA LEU A 8 6.23 4.56 -8.12
C LEU A 8 5.65 5.38 -9.28
N VAL A 9 4.69 4.82 -10.02
CA VAL A 9 3.99 5.53 -11.10
C VAL A 9 3.22 6.73 -10.55
N SER A 10 2.49 6.55 -9.45
CA SER A 10 1.74 7.64 -8.80
C SER A 10 2.64 8.77 -8.31
N VAL A 11 3.82 8.45 -7.78
CA VAL A 11 4.83 9.46 -7.41
C VAL A 11 5.31 10.23 -8.64
N THR A 12 5.56 9.53 -9.75
CA THR A 12 5.98 10.20 -10.99
C THR A 12 4.89 11.08 -11.59
N GLU A 13 3.63 10.63 -11.59
CA GLU A 13 2.47 11.43 -12.06
C GLU A 13 2.22 12.66 -11.19
N ARG A 14 2.42 12.54 -9.87
CA ARG A 14 2.20 13.62 -8.90
C ARG A 14 3.48 14.40 -8.56
N THR A 15 4.56 14.26 -9.36
CA THR A 15 5.87 14.90 -9.07
C THR A 15 5.73 16.40 -8.84
N ARG A 16 5.01 17.10 -9.73
CA ARG A 16 4.80 18.55 -9.66
C ARG A 16 4.01 18.97 -8.42
N GLU A 17 2.97 18.22 -8.04
CA GLU A 17 2.19 18.48 -6.83
C GLU A 17 3.04 18.35 -5.55
N ILE A 18 3.90 17.33 -5.50
CA ILE A 18 4.84 17.11 -4.39
C ILE A 18 5.85 18.26 -4.32
N GLY A 19 6.37 18.68 -5.48
CA GLY A 19 7.26 19.83 -5.61
C GLY A 19 6.65 21.12 -5.08
N ILE A 20 5.40 21.41 -5.45
CA ILE A 20 4.66 22.57 -4.93
C ILE A 20 4.52 22.51 -3.41
N ARG A 21 4.15 21.35 -2.83
CA ARG A 21 4.04 21.18 -1.37
C ARG A 21 5.37 21.43 -0.65
N MET A 22 6.48 20.96 -1.20
CA MET A 22 7.80 21.18 -0.60
C MET A 22 8.28 22.63 -0.77
N ALA A 23 7.98 23.28 -1.89
CA ALA A 23 8.31 24.69 -2.13
C ALA A 23 7.60 25.65 -1.16
N ILE A 24 6.38 25.31 -0.71
CA ILE A 24 5.65 26.06 0.33
C ILE A 24 6.07 25.66 1.76
N GLY A 25 7.09 24.82 1.93
CA GLY A 25 7.68 24.50 3.23
C GLY A 25 7.32 23.14 3.84
N ALA A 26 6.68 22.22 3.09
CA ALA A 26 6.47 20.87 3.59
C ALA A 26 7.81 20.14 3.79
N ARG A 27 8.00 19.53 4.97
CA ARG A 27 9.19 18.72 5.27
C ARG A 27 9.16 17.42 4.45
N SER A 28 10.32 16.98 3.96
CA SER A 28 10.48 15.67 3.29
C SER A 28 9.95 14.51 4.13
N SER A 29 10.06 14.59 5.46
CA SER A 29 9.49 13.58 6.37
C SER A 29 7.97 13.53 6.34
N ALA A 30 7.28 14.65 6.12
CA ALA A 30 5.83 14.69 5.98
C ALA A 30 5.38 14.01 4.68
N VAL A 31 6.06 14.29 3.57
CA VAL A 31 5.83 13.63 2.27
C VAL A 31 6.06 12.12 2.39
N ARG A 32 7.16 11.71 3.02
CA ARG A 32 7.45 10.29 3.25
C ARG A 32 6.34 9.61 4.05
N SER A 33 5.91 10.22 5.15
CA SER A 33 4.85 9.65 5.99
C SER A 33 3.52 9.56 5.25
N GLN A 34 3.18 10.53 4.41
CA GLN A 34 1.97 10.50 3.59
C GLN A 34 1.94 9.28 2.67
N PHE A 35 2.98 9.08 1.86
CA PHE A 35 3.04 7.95 0.92
C PHE A 35 3.15 6.59 1.62
N LEU A 36 3.81 6.54 2.78
CA LEU A 36 3.88 5.34 3.60
C LEU A 36 2.50 4.97 4.15
N ILE A 37 1.76 5.95 4.66
CA ILE A 37 0.38 5.75 5.14
C ILE A 37 -0.53 5.30 3.98
N GLU A 38 -0.43 5.92 2.80
CA GLU A 38 -1.19 5.50 1.61
C GLU A 38 -0.90 4.03 1.25
N SER A 39 0.36 3.61 1.28
CA SER A 39 0.76 2.22 1.03
C SER A 39 0.22 1.24 2.07
N ILE A 40 0.26 1.62 3.36
CA ILE A 40 -0.26 0.81 4.46
C ILE A 40 -1.78 0.68 4.33
N VAL A 41 -2.50 1.79 4.08
CA VAL A 41 -3.96 1.79 3.91
C VAL A 41 -4.36 0.91 2.73
N LEU A 42 -3.68 1.02 1.59
CA LEU A 42 -3.92 0.15 0.44
C LEU A 42 -3.71 -1.33 0.77
N SER A 43 -2.65 -1.66 1.50
CA SER A 43 -2.32 -3.04 1.87
C SER A 43 -3.28 -3.62 2.91
N LEU A 44 -3.69 -2.82 3.90
CA LEU A 44 -4.68 -3.23 4.89
C LEU A 44 -6.06 -3.41 4.25
N THR A 45 -6.46 -2.51 3.35
CA THR A 45 -7.74 -2.62 2.62
C THR A 45 -7.74 -3.86 1.73
N GLY A 46 -6.66 -4.09 0.97
CA GLY A 46 -6.51 -5.30 0.15
C GLY A 46 -6.48 -6.58 0.99
N GLY A 47 -5.78 -6.57 2.13
CA GLY A 47 -5.75 -7.70 3.07
C GLY A 47 -7.12 -7.99 3.68
N PHE A 48 -7.85 -6.96 4.09
CA PHE A 48 -9.21 -7.08 4.60
C PHE A 48 -10.17 -7.67 3.55
N LEU A 49 -10.17 -7.13 2.32
CA LEU A 49 -10.96 -7.68 1.22
C LEU A 49 -10.55 -9.12 0.89
N GLY A 50 -9.26 -9.44 0.93
CA GLY A 50 -8.75 -10.79 0.75
C GLY A 50 -9.24 -11.77 1.82
N ILE A 51 -9.29 -11.36 3.08
CA ILE A 51 -9.85 -12.16 4.18
C ILE A 51 -11.35 -12.41 3.97
N VAL A 52 -12.11 -11.36 3.66
CA VAL A 52 -13.56 -11.47 3.41
C VAL A 52 -13.83 -12.43 2.24
N LEU A 53 -13.15 -12.26 1.11
CA LEU A 53 -13.26 -13.16 -0.03
C LEU A 53 -12.81 -14.58 0.30
N GLY A 54 -11.71 -14.73 1.05
CA GLY A 54 -11.21 -16.03 1.50
C GLY A 54 -12.20 -16.78 2.38
N ILE A 55 -12.90 -16.09 3.27
CA ILE A 55 -13.98 -16.66 4.10
C ILE A 55 -15.16 -17.07 3.22
N ILE A 56 -15.61 -16.21 2.30
CA ILE A 56 -16.72 -16.53 1.38
C ILE A 56 -16.42 -17.79 0.58
N VAL A 57 -15.23 -17.88 -0.02
CA VAL A 57 -14.81 -19.05 -0.79
C VAL A 57 -14.69 -20.30 0.10
N SER A 58 -14.12 -20.15 1.30
CA SER A 58 -13.97 -21.26 2.26
C SER A 58 -15.30 -21.78 2.80
N VAL A 59 -16.38 -21.01 2.74
CA VAL A 59 -17.73 -21.46 3.10
C VAL A 59 -18.50 -21.98 1.88
N ALA A 60 -18.33 -21.37 0.71
CA ALA A 60 -19.04 -21.74 -0.51
C ALA A 60 -18.57 -23.08 -1.10
N ILE A 61 -17.26 -23.31 -1.18
CA ILE A 61 -16.66 -24.53 -1.76
C ILE A 61 -17.11 -25.81 -1.01
N PRO A 62 -17.05 -25.89 0.32
CA PRO A 62 -17.56 -27.03 1.10
C PRO A 62 -19.02 -27.35 0.86
N LYS A 63 -19.87 -26.32 0.74
CA LYS A 63 -21.30 -26.52 0.50
C LYS A 63 -21.55 -27.16 -0.87
N LEU A 64 -20.66 -26.93 -1.83
CA LEU A 64 -20.72 -27.49 -3.18
C LEU A 64 -20.04 -28.86 -3.30
N LEU A 65 -18.94 -29.09 -2.56
CA LEU A 65 -18.04 -30.24 -2.74
C LEU A 65 -18.00 -31.22 -1.55
N GLY A 66 -18.66 -30.88 -0.44
CA GLY A 66 -18.78 -31.75 0.75
C GLY A 66 -17.50 -31.86 1.60
N TRP A 67 -16.52 -30.98 1.42
CA TRP A 67 -15.24 -31.03 2.15
C TRP A 67 -15.29 -30.27 3.48
N PRO A 68 -14.72 -30.80 4.58
CA PRO A 68 -14.62 -30.07 5.82
C PRO A 68 -13.60 -28.92 5.68
N THR A 69 -14.03 -27.67 5.89
CA THR A 69 -13.14 -26.52 5.99
C THR A 69 -12.95 -26.08 7.43
N LEU A 70 -11.69 -25.80 7.77
CA LEU A 70 -11.29 -25.27 9.07
C LEU A 70 -10.68 -23.89 8.83
N ILE A 71 -11.41 -22.85 9.25
CA ILE A 71 -10.89 -21.48 9.24
C ILE A 71 -10.06 -21.30 10.51
N SER A 72 -8.74 -21.20 10.37
CA SER A 72 -7.84 -20.98 11.50
C SER A 72 -7.75 -19.48 11.83
N SER A 73 -8.09 -19.10 13.05
CA SER A 73 -7.90 -17.74 13.57
C SER A 73 -6.43 -17.30 13.51
N LEU A 74 -5.50 -18.24 13.69
CA LEU A 74 -4.06 -17.98 13.57
C LEU A 74 -3.66 -17.60 12.14
N ALA A 75 -4.29 -18.22 11.13
CA ALA A 75 -4.05 -17.90 9.73
C ALA A 75 -4.59 -16.51 9.35
N ILE A 76 -5.73 -16.10 9.94
CA ILE A 76 -6.28 -14.75 9.77
C ILE A 76 -5.33 -13.71 10.39
N ILE A 77 -4.88 -13.92 11.61
CA ILE A 77 -3.93 -13.00 12.26
C ILE A 77 -2.62 -12.94 11.46
N GLY A 78 -2.11 -14.09 11.02
CA GLY A 78 -0.92 -14.19 10.18
C GLY A 78 -1.07 -13.44 8.86
N SER A 79 -2.22 -13.51 8.20
CA SER A 79 -2.46 -12.81 6.94
C SER A 79 -2.53 -11.28 7.12
N VAL A 80 -3.11 -10.79 8.21
CA VAL A 80 -3.12 -9.36 8.55
C VAL A 80 -1.70 -8.86 8.79
N ILE A 81 -0.92 -9.55 9.62
CA ILE A 81 0.48 -9.17 9.92
C ILE A 81 1.32 -9.18 8.63
N PHE A 82 1.16 -10.23 7.82
CA PHE A 82 1.87 -10.34 6.55
C PHE A 82 1.50 -9.20 5.59
N SER A 83 0.21 -8.87 5.46
CA SER A 83 -0.23 -7.75 4.60
C SER A 83 0.35 -6.41 5.07
N ALA A 84 0.35 -6.15 6.38
CA ALA A 84 0.95 -4.95 6.94
C ALA A 84 2.46 -4.87 6.68
N ALA A 85 3.19 -5.97 6.88
CA ALA A 85 4.63 -6.05 6.62
C ALA A 85 4.96 -5.81 5.14
N VAL A 86 4.21 -6.42 4.23
CA VAL A 86 4.33 -6.23 2.78
C VAL A 86 4.06 -4.76 2.41
N GLY A 87 3.01 -4.14 2.97
CA GLY A 87 2.68 -2.75 2.73
C GLY A 87 3.77 -1.77 3.16
N ILE A 88 4.35 -1.99 4.34
CA ILE A 88 5.49 -1.20 4.83
C ILE A 88 6.71 -1.39 3.93
N PHE A 89 7.07 -2.64 3.63
CA PHE A 89 8.27 -2.96 2.85
C PHE A 89 8.22 -2.38 1.44
N PHE A 90 7.12 -2.62 0.73
CA PHE A 90 6.95 -2.15 -0.65
C PHE A 90 6.55 -0.66 -0.77
N GLY A 91 5.99 -0.07 0.29
CA GLY A 91 5.68 1.36 0.34
C GLY A 91 6.87 2.25 0.73
N TYR A 92 7.86 1.71 1.44
CA TYR A 92 8.99 2.49 1.95
C TYR A 92 9.87 3.08 0.84
N TYR A 93 10.22 2.28 -0.17
CA TYR A 93 11.05 2.75 -1.30
C TYR A 93 10.42 3.91 -2.08
N PRO A 94 9.17 3.81 -2.59
CA PRO A 94 8.53 4.93 -3.30
C PRO A 94 8.32 6.15 -2.39
N ALA A 95 7.95 5.95 -1.12
CA ALA A 95 7.81 7.04 -0.16
C ALA A 95 9.14 7.79 0.06
N ARG A 96 10.26 7.06 0.14
CA ARG A 96 11.59 7.67 0.22
C ARG A 96 11.95 8.41 -1.07
N LYS A 97 11.61 7.85 -2.23
CA LYS A 97 11.85 8.49 -3.53
C LYS A 97 11.07 9.81 -3.65
N ALA A 98 9.80 9.83 -3.27
CA ALA A 98 8.97 11.04 -3.27
C ALA A 98 9.51 12.13 -2.33
N ALA A 99 9.98 11.75 -1.16
CA ALA A 99 10.53 12.67 -0.16
C ALA A 99 11.91 13.26 -0.54
N ALA A 100 12.61 12.62 -1.47
CA ALA A 100 13.94 13.03 -1.93
C ALA A 100 13.91 13.86 -3.23
N LEU A 101 12.73 14.21 -3.73
CA LEU A 101 12.57 15.07 -4.90
C LEU A 101 13.08 16.49 -4.59
N ASP A 102 13.84 17.08 -5.51
CA ASP A 102 14.20 18.50 -5.44
C ASP A 102 12.98 19.33 -5.88
N PRO A 103 12.47 20.27 -5.05
CA PRO A 103 11.34 21.12 -5.40
C PRO A 103 11.54 21.91 -6.71
N ILE A 104 12.76 22.34 -7.00
CA ILE A 104 13.09 23.13 -8.19
C ILE A 104 13.00 22.25 -9.43
N GLU A 105 13.57 21.05 -9.39
CA GLU A 105 13.47 20.09 -10.50
C GLU A 105 12.03 19.60 -10.69
N ALA A 106 11.30 19.33 -9.61
CA ALA A 106 9.92 18.86 -9.64
C ALA A 106 8.96 19.89 -10.27
N LEU A 107 9.25 21.19 -10.15
CA LEU A 107 8.48 22.27 -10.78
C LEU A 107 8.85 22.49 -12.25
N ARG A 108 10.05 22.08 -12.65
CA ARG A 108 10.55 22.16 -14.03
C ARG A 108 10.12 20.97 -14.89
N TYR A 109 9.53 19.96 -14.26
CA TYR A 109 8.96 18.78 -14.91
C TYR A 109 7.66 19.18 -15.64
N GLU A 110 7.59 18.89 -16.95
CA GLU A 110 6.35 18.91 -17.74
C GLU A 110 5.53 17.65 -17.48
#